data_AF-A0A968FX27-F1
#
_entry.id   AF-A0A968FX27-F1
#
_cell.length_a   1.000
_cell.length_b   1.000
_cell.length_c   1.000
_cell.angle_alpha   90.00
_cell.angle_beta   90.00
_cell.angle_gamma   90.00
#
_symmetry.space_group_name_H-M   'P 1'
#
loop_
_entity.id
_entity.type
_entity.pdbx_description
1 polymer ?
#
loop_
_entity_poly.entity_id
_entity_poly.type
_entity_poly.pdbx_seq_one_letter_code
_entity_poly.pdbx_strand_id
1 'polypeptide(L)'
;DKGQEIKFDSIKSREFSLDLLFDGTGASGTPLDVQKTIEDFEKTVGYSGKAHRTKFLKVQWGNFIATCVMESHSINYKLFRPDGTPLRVVISATFKEHKPKPEQEKEKNASSPDRMHL
;
A
#
# COMPACT_ATOMS: atom_id res chain seq x y z
N ASP A 1 46.54 -7.96 -2.82
CA ASP A 1 45.07 -7.91 -2.91
C ASP A 1 44.48 -6.98 -1.87
N LYS A 2 44.08 -5.77 -2.29
CA LYS A 2 43.36 -4.82 -1.42
C LYS A 2 41.87 -4.94 -1.78
N GLY A 3 41.13 -5.71 -0.98
CA GLY A 3 39.68 -5.80 -1.12
C GLY A 3 39.05 -4.44 -0.84
N GLN A 4 38.32 -3.88 -1.81
CA GLN A 4 37.50 -2.69 -1.59
C GLN A 4 36.31 -3.08 -0.73
N GLU A 5 36.20 -2.46 0.44
CA GLU A 5 35.06 -2.57 1.33
C GLU A 5 33.84 -1.92 0.67
N ILE A 6 32.79 -2.71 0.43
CA ILE A 6 31.55 -2.21 -0.18
C ILE A 6 30.77 -1.45 0.90
N LYS A 7 30.72 -0.12 0.77
CA LYS A 7 29.89 0.72 1.65
C LYS A 7 28.42 0.49 1.34
N PHE A 8 27.65 0.18 2.38
CA PHE A 8 26.20 0.10 2.31
C PHE A 8 25.60 1.50 2.10
N ASP A 9 24.89 1.71 0.99
CA ASP A 9 24.37 3.04 0.60
C ASP A 9 22.95 3.27 1.11
N SER A 10 21.98 2.43 0.74
CA SER A 10 20.62 2.46 1.31
C SER A 10 19.81 1.19 1.04
N ILE A 11 18.81 0.92 1.90
CA ILE A 11 17.74 -0.05 1.59
C ILE A 11 16.72 0.68 0.73
N LYS A 12 16.53 0.26 -0.52
CA LYS A 12 15.46 0.80 -1.37
C LYS A 12 14.12 0.48 -0.73
N SER A 13 13.24 1.48 -0.60
CA SER A 13 11.91 1.26 -0.07
C SER A 13 11.15 0.27 -0.95
N ARG A 14 10.46 -0.68 -0.31
CA ARG A 14 9.71 -1.73 -0.99
C ARG A 14 8.50 -1.15 -1.69
N GLU A 15 8.24 -1.63 -2.89
CA GLU A 15 7.03 -1.35 -3.67
C GLU A 15 6.21 -2.64 -3.74
N PHE A 16 4.87 -2.52 -3.66
CA PHE A 16 3.97 -3.65 -3.78
C PHE A 16 2.65 -3.22 -4.42
N SER A 17 2.04 -4.13 -5.17
CA SER A 17 0.75 -3.92 -5.84
C SER A 17 -0.29 -4.91 -5.34
N LEU A 18 -1.53 -4.45 -5.25
CA LEU A 18 -2.69 -5.26 -4.89
C LEU A 18 -3.78 -5.10 -5.95
N ASP A 19 -4.36 -6.22 -6.36
CA ASP A 19 -5.59 -6.26 -7.17
C ASP A 19 -6.79 -6.53 -6.26
N LEU A 20 -7.63 -5.51 -6.11
CA LEU A 20 -8.80 -5.51 -5.24
C LEU A 20 -10.05 -5.74 -6.09
N LEU A 21 -10.64 -6.94 -6.00
CA LEU A 21 -11.90 -7.27 -6.65
C LEU A 21 -13.08 -6.84 -5.76
N PHE A 22 -13.92 -5.94 -6.26
CA PHE A 22 -15.18 -5.58 -5.63
C PHE A 22 -16.34 -6.13 -6.46
N ASP A 23 -17.25 -6.84 -5.79
CA ASP A 23 -18.38 -7.51 -6.41
C ASP A 23 -19.69 -7.17 -5.69
N GLY A 24 -20.62 -6.55 -6.43
CA GLY A 24 -21.96 -6.20 -5.96
C GLY A 24 -23.06 -7.16 -6.41
N THR A 25 -22.71 -8.30 -7.01
CA THR A 25 -23.70 -9.28 -7.49
C THR A 25 -24.32 -10.10 -6.37
N GLY A 26 -23.65 -10.13 -5.20
CA GLY A 26 -24.06 -10.95 -4.05
C GLY A 26 -23.58 -12.40 -4.13
N ALA A 27 -22.82 -12.79 -5.16
CA ALA A 27 -22.20 -14.11 -5.27
C ALA A 27 -21.25 -14.42 -4.10
N SER A 28 -20.68 -13.38 -3.48
CA SER A 28 -19.84 -13.43 -2.28
C SER A 28 -20.63 -13.44 -0.95
N GLY A 29 -21.97 -13.51 -1.00
CA GLY A 29 -22.86 -13.61 0.16
C GLY A 29 -23.45 -12.29 0.64
N THR A 30 -22.71 -11.19 0.60
CA THR A 30 -23.23 -9.85 0.94
C THR A 30 -23.14 -8.93 -0.28
N PRO A 31 -24.27 -8.44 -0.80
CA PRO A 31 -24.27 -7.45 -1.88
C PRO A 31 -23.52 -6.19 -1.45
N LEU A 32 -22.54 -5.80 -2.26
CA LEU A 32 -21.78 -4.57 -2.10
C LEU A 32 -22.32 -3.49 -3.03
N ASP A 33 -22.42 -2.25 -2.54
CA ASP A 33 -22.53 -1.09 -3.43
C ASP A 33 -21.14 -0.77 -3.97
N VAL A 34 -20.88 -1.21 -5.20
CA VAL A 34 -19.57 -1.05 -5.86
C VAL A 34 -19.22 0.41 -6.09
N GLN A 35 -20.20 1.24 -6.48
CA GLN A 35 -19.96 2.66 -6.72
C GLN A 35 -19.53 3.35 -5.42
N LYS A 36 -20.28 3.11 -4.34
CA LYS A 36 -19.93 3.65 -3.02
C LYS A 36 -18.57 3.15 -2.53
N THR A 37 -18.24 1.89 -2.78
CA THR A 37 -16.94 1.30 -2.38
C THR A 37 -15.77 1.97 -3.09
N ILE A 38 -15.92 2.29 -4.38
CA ILE A 38 -14.91 3.04 -5.14
C ILE A 38 -14.70 4.42 -4.51
N GLU A 39 -15.79 5.14 -4.21
CA GLU A 39 -15.69 6.46 -3.58
C GLU A 39 -15.01 6.40 -2.20
N ASP A 40 -15.33 5.40 -1.39
CA ASP A 40 -14.73 5.22 -0.07
C ASP A 40 -13.25 4.83 -0.17
N PHE A 41 -12.88 4.02 -1.16
CA PHE A 41 -11.48 3.74 -1.49
C PHE A 41 -10.76 5.05 -1.84
N GLU A 42 -11.27 5.83 -2.80
CA GLU A 42 -10.66 7.08 -3.25
C GLU A 42 -10.56 8.13 -2.12
N LYS A 43 -11.58 8.24 -1.27
CA LYS A 43 -11.53 9.10 -0.07
C LYS A 43 -10.43 8.66 0.91
N THR A 44 -10.21 7.36 1.03
CA THR A 44 -9.20 6.77 1.92
C THR A 44 -7.80 7.03 1.41
N VAL A 45 -7.54 6.77 0.12
CA VAL A 45 -6.21 6.87 -0.50
C VAL A 45 -5.88 8.28 -1.01
N GLY A 46 -6.90 9.12 -1.19
CA GLY A 46 -6.81 10.41 -1.85
C GLY A 46 -6.00 11.49 -1.11
N TYR A 47 -5.75 12.57 -1.83
CA TYR A 47 -5.00 13.74 -1.37
C TYR A 47 -5.69 14.43 -0.19
N SER A 48 -4.95 14.72 0.88
CA SER A 48 -5.47 15.52 2.00
C SER A 48 -5.13 16.99 1.78
N GLY A 49 -6.13 17.80 1.41
CA GLY A 49 -5.97 19.24 1.20
C GLY A 49 -5.45 20.02 2.43
N LYS A 50 -5.66 19.49 3.65
CA LYS A 50 -5.13 20.10 4.90
C LYS A 50 -3.64 19.88 5.11
N ALA A 51 -3.07 18.80 4.55
CA ALA A 51 -1.67 18.41 4.76
C ALA A 51 -0.80 18.64 3.52
N HIS A 52 -1.39 19.11 2.42
CA HIS A 52 -0.76 19.27 1.11
C HIS A 52 0.02 18.05 0.60
N ARG A 53 -0.35 16.83 1.04
CA ARG A 53 0.33 15.58 0.67
C ARG A 53 -0.64 14.40 0.62
N THR A 54 -0.24 13.36 -0.10
CA THR A 54 -0.89 12.04 -0.08
C THR A 54 -0.91 11.50 1.34
N LYS A 55 -2.00 10.82 1.72
CA LYS A 55 -2.13 10.25 3.07
C LYS A 55 -1.14 9.10 3.25
N PHE A 56 -0.62 8.95 4.46
CA PHE A 56 0.02 7.71 4.87
C PHE A 56 -1.06 6.67 5.12
N LEU A 57 -0.84 5.47 4.57
CA LEU A 57 -1.76 4.35 4.61
C LEU A 57 -1.13 3.23 5.41
N LYS A 58 -1.98 2.40 6.01
CA LYS A 58 -1.59 1.11 6.57
C LYS A 58 -2.35 0.04 5.81
N VAL A 59 -1.61 -0.80 5.09
CA VAL A 59 -2.15 -1.99 4.45
C VAL A 59 -1.90 -3.17 5.36
N GLN A 60 -2.96 -3.93 5.67
CA GLN A 60 -2.90 -5.11 6.50
C GLN A 60 -3.64 -6.27 5.83
N TRP A 61 -2.94 -7.39 5.63
CA TRP A 61 -3.49 -8.63 5.08
C TRP A 61 -2.91 -9.82 5.84
N GLY A 62 -3.69 -10.38 6.77
CA GLY A 62 -3.17 -11.40 7.69
C GLY A 62 -1.94 -10.87 8.44
N ASN A 63 -0.80 -11.54 8.29
CA ASN A 63 0.47 -11.13 8.90
C ASN A 63 1.26 -10.08 8.08
N PHE A 64 0.82 -9.77 6.86
CA PHE A 64 1.42 -8.70 6.07
C PHE A 64 0.92 -7.36 6.59
N ILE A 65 1.83 -6.52 7.09
CA ILE A 65 1.54 -5.15 7.54
C ILE A 65 2.57 -4.23 6.89
N ALA A 66 2.11 -3.17 6.22
CA ALA A 66 2.97 -2.16 5.62
C ALA A 66 2.40 -0.77 5.87
N THR A 67 3.25 0.13 6.38
CA THR A 67 2.98 1.58 6.35
C THR A 67 3.48 2.11 5.02
N CYS A 68 2.63 2.76 4.23
CA CYS A 68 2.95 3.11 2.86
C CYS A 68 2.28 4.40 2.40
N VAL A 69 2.63 4.85 1.20
CA VAL A 69 1.89 5.84 0.43
C VAL A 69 1.43 5.19 -0.87
N MET A 70 0.27 5.60 -1.39
CA MET A 70 -0.17 5.17 -2.70
C MET A 70 0.57 5.96 -3.78
N GLU A 71 1.14 5.26 -4.75
CA GLU A 71 1.80 5.87 -5.91
C GLU A 71 0.82 6.01 -7.08
N SER A 72 0.02 4.98 -7.34
CA SER A 72 -0.96 4.98 -8.42
C SER A 72 -2.07 3.97 -8.16
N HIS A 73 -3.21 4.17 -8.81
CA HIS A 73 -4.23 3.14 -8.96
C HIS A 73 -4.91 3.24 -10.32
N SER A 74 -5.53 2.15 -10.76
CA SER A 74 -6.41 2.12 -11.92
C SER A 74 -7.65 1.28 -11.60
N ILE A 75 -8.79 1.67 -12.16
CA ILE A 75 -10.07 1.00 -11.93
C ILE A 75 -10.50 0.33 -13.24
N ASN A 76 -10.65 -0.98 -13.21
CA ASN A 76 -11.10 -1.78 -14.34
C ASN A 76 -12.52 -2.27 -14.10
N TYR A 77 -13.49 -1.69 -14.79
CA TYR A 77 -14.89 -2.07 -14.71
C TYR A 77 -15.16 -3.36 -15.50
N LYS A 78 -15.81 -4.34 -14.86
CA LYS A 78 -15.99 -5.70 -15.40
C LYS A 78 -17.45 -6.05 -15.67
N LEU A 79 -18.39 -5.50 -14.92
CA LEU A 79 -19.80 -5.83 -15.03
C LEU A 79 -20.65 -4.62 -14.67
N PHE A 80 -21.77 -4.46 -15.38
CA PHE A 80 -22.73 -3.38 -15.20
C PHE A 80 -24.16 -3.94 -15.16
N ARG A 81 -25.05 -3.22 -14.49
CA ARG A 81 -26.50 -3.34 -14.66
C ARG A 81 -26.93 -2.78 -16.02
N PRO A 82 -28.12 -3.13 -16.54
CA PRO A 82 -28.67 -2.54 -17.76
C PRO A 82 -28.80 -1.01 -17.70
N ASP A 83 -28.95 -0.43 -16.50
CA ASP A 83 -28.99 1.02 -16.28
C ASP A 83 -27.61 1.71 -16.27
N GLY A 84 -26.53 0.94 -16.45
CA GLY A 84 -25.15 1.45 -16.43
C GLY A 84 -24.48 1.46 -15.06
N THR A 85 -25.17 1.08 -13.99
CA THR A 85 -24.57 1.01 -12.64
C THR A 85 -23.50 -0.08 -12.59
N PRO A 86 -22.27 0.20 -12.13
CA PRO A 86 -21.24 -0.82 -12.02
C PRO A 86 -21.59 -1.86 -10.94
N LEU A 87 -21.40 -3.13 -11.28
CA LEU A 87 -21.61 -4.28 -10.39
C LEU A 87 -20.33 -5.02 -10.04
N ARG A 88 -19.26 -4.84 -10.81
CA ARG A 88 -17.97 -5.47 -10.53
C ARG A 88 -16.83 -4.62 -11.06
N VAL A 89 -15.82 -4.42 -10.24
CA VAL A 89 -14.57 -3.77 -10.63
C VAL A 89 -13.36 -4.50 -10.06
N VAL A 90 -12.21 -4.34 -10.72
CA VAL A 90 -10.90 -4.65 -10.14
C VAL A 90 -10.14 -3.33 -10.03
N ILE A 91 -9.72 -2.97 -8.82
CA ILE A 91 -8.81 -1.85 -8.61
C ILE A 91 -7.39 -2.39 -8.46
N SER A 92 -6.51 -2.04 -9.39
CA SER A 92 -5.07 -2.32 -9.29
C SER A 92 -4.39 -1.12 -8.67
N ALA A 93 -3.87 -1.26 -7.44
CA ALA A 93 -3.25 -0.18 -6.68
C ALA A 93 -1.81 -0.51 -6.33
N THR A 94 -0.91 0.45 -6.58
CA THR A 94 0.53 0.34 -6.28
C THR A 94 0.89 1.25 -5.12
N PHE A 95 1.62 0.69 -4.16
CA PHE A 95 2.02 1.33 -2.94
C PHE A 95 3.53 1.26 -2.77
N LYS A 96 4.08 2.33 -2.18
CA LYS A 96 5.46 2.39 -1.76
C LYS A 96 5.54 2.48 -0.25
N GLU A 97 6.28 1.56 0.34
CA GLU A 97 6.49 1.51 1.77
C GLU A 97 7.11 2.82 2.27
N HIS A 98 6.69 3.25 3.44
CA HIS A 98 7.20 4.41 4.12
C HIS A 98 7.70 3.97 5.49
N LYS A 99 9.03 3.89 5.64
CA LYS A 99 9.67 3.64 6.93
C LYS A 99 10.02 4.98 7.59
N PRO A 100 9.43 5.34 8.74
CA PRO A 100 9.81 6.55 9.46
C PRO A 100 11.28 6.48 9.92
N LYS A 101 12.01 7.60 9.79
CA LYS A 101 13.45 7.71 10.13
C LYS A 101 13.88 7.08 11.47
N PRO A 102 13.18 7.28 12.62
CA PRO A 102 13.61 6.69 13.89
C PRO A 102 13.52 5.15 13.93
N GLU A 103 12.70 4.54 13.08
CA GLU A 103 12.59 3.08 12.98
C GLU A 103 13.73 2.50 12.11
N GLN A 104 14.14 3.22 11.06
CA GLN A 104 15.32 2.89 10.28
C GLN A 104 16.60 2.94 11.12
N GLU A 105 16.73 3.93 12.01
CA GLU A 105 17.86 4.05 12.92
C GLU A 105 17.90 2.89 13.94
N LYS A 106 16.74 2.46 14.45
CA LYS A 106 16.66 1.28 15.34
C LYS A 106 17.02 -0.02 14.63
N GLU A 107 16.54 -0.24 13.40
CA GLU A 107 16.94 -1.41 12.59
C GLU A 107 18.45 -1.39 12.30
N LYS A 108 19.01 -0.22 11.94
CA LYS A 108 20.45 -0.05 11.73
C LYS A 108 21.25 -0.32 13.01
N ASN A 109 20.82 0.24 14.14
CA ASN A 109 21.50 0.06 15.43
C ASN A 109 21.38 -1.36 15.99
N ALA A 110 20.29 -2.08 15.69
CA ALA A 110 20.13 -3.49 16.04
C ALA A 110 21.01 -4.42 15.20
N SER A 111 21.42 -3.96 14.01
CA SER A 111 22.28 -4.70 13.08
C SER A 111 23.78 -4.37 13.26
N SER A 112 24.12 -3.43 14.15
CA SER A 112 25.51 -3.10 14.47
C SER A 112 26.11 -4.15 15.41
N PRO A 113 27.32 -4.70 15.15
CA PRO A 113 27.97 -5.71 15.99
C PRO A 113 28.44 -5.19 17.36
N ASP A 114 28.24 -3.91 17.66
CA ASP A 114 28.85 -3.19 18.79
C ASP A 114 28.15 -3.45 20.14
N ARG A 115 27.50 -4.62 20.29
CA ARG A 115 27.00 -5.15 21.58
C ARG A 115 27.65 -6.48 21.94
N MET A 116 28.92 -6.65 21.58
CA MET A 116 29.75 -7.79 22.03
C MET A 116 31.13 -7.37 22.55
N HIS A 117 31.26 -6.20 23.17
CA HIS A 117 32.48 -5.92 23.93
C HIS A 117 32.21 -5.25 25.29
N LEU A 118 32.51 -6.05 26.32
CA LEU A 118 32.57 -5.83 27.78
C LEU A 118 31.25 -5.80 28.56
#